data_AF-A0A0Q9LP40-F1
#
_entry.id   AF-A0A0Q9LP40-F1
#
_cell.length_a   1.000
_cell.length_b   1.000
_cell.length_c   1.000
_cell.angle_alpha   90.00
_cell.angle_beta   90.00
_cell.angle_gamma   90.00
#
_symmetry.space_group_name_H-M   'P 1'
#
loop_
_entity.id
_entity.type
_entity.pdbx_description
1 polymer ?
#
loop_
_entity_poly.entity_id
_entity_poly.type
_entity_poly.pdbx_seq_one_letter_code
_entity_poly.pdbx_strand_id
1 'polypeptide(L)'
;MTLPGAPATVPRTIELLDRAVGYARICLARVGEADLDRPTPCAQWSLRDLLVHMDDSLAALGEAAGATRLSLVPVAGDGEAAELLGRVRQRACSLVAQWVPAQDGPVALGQAWLAREVLGGVGALEITLHGWDVGRSVGADLPIPAVLALDLWPWARDHITDADRPARFGEPPAVSWSASPQAHLLARAGRREAAVATP
;
A
#
# COMPACT_ATOMS: atom_id res chain seq x y z
N MET A 1 -13.05 -32.50 5.60
CA MET A 1 -11.58 -32.55 5.58
C MET A 1 -11.09 -31.15 5.23
N THR A 2 -10.89 -30.33 6.25
CA THR A 2 -10.46 -28.93 6.13
C THR A 2 -8.94 -28.91 6.21
N LEU A 3 -8.25 -28.38 5.18
CA LEU A 3 -6.81 -28.15 5.27
C LEU A 3 -6.57 -26.98 6.25
N PRO A 4 -5.63 -27.08 7.19
CA PRO A 4 -5.28 -25.97 8.06
C PRO A 4 -4.52 -24.90 7.26
N GLY A 5 -5.07 -23.70 7.17
CA GLY A 5 -4.31 -22.51 6.80
C GLY A 5 -3.30 -22.24 7.91
N ALA A 6 -2.00 -22.26 7.58
CA ALA A 6 -0.96 -21.95 8.56
C ALA A 6 -1.20 -20.54 9.12
N PRO A 7 -1.22 -20.35 10.45
CA PRO A 7 -1.40 -19.02 11.02
C PRO A 7 -0.18 -18.15 10.66
N ALA A 8 -0.42 -16.99 10.05
CA ALA A 8 0.62 -16.00 9.85
C ALA A 8 1.07 -15.47 11.22
N THR A 9 2.26 -15.87 11.66
CA THR A 9 2.86 -15.38 12.91
C THR A 9 3.35 -13.94 12.72
N VAL A 10 3.27 -13.09 13.76
CA VAL A 10 3.76 -11.70 13.84
C VAL A 10 5.09 -11.42 13.10
N PRO A 11 6.13 -12.29 13.13
CA PRO A 11 7.37 -12.08 12.38
C PRO A 11 7.18 -11.87 10.87
N ARG A 12 6.12 -12.44 10.28
CA ARG A 12 5.87 -12.37 8.83
C ARG A 12 5.32 -11.01 8.39
N THR A 13 4.54 -10.35 9.23
CA THR A 13 3.92 -9.07 8.85
C THR A 13 4.92 -7.92 8.90
N ILE A 14 5.84 -7.92 9.88
CA ILE A 14 6.93 -6.93 9.94
C ILE A 14 7.84 -7.04 8.71
N GLU A 15 8.22 -8.27 8.35
CA GLU A 15 9.05 -8.53 7.17
C GLU A 15 8.33 -8.14 5.86
N LEU A 16 7.03 -8.38 5.77
CA LEU A 16 6.21 -7.94 4.63
C LEU A 16 6.13 -6.41 4.53
N LEU A 17 5.96 -5.73 5.67
CA LEU A 17 5.93 -4.27 5.76
C LEU A 17 7.28 -3.66 5.39
N ASP A 18 8.39 -4.26 5.83
CA ASP A 18 9.75 -3.82 5.48
C ASP A 18 9.99 -3.88 3.97
N ARG A 19 9.63 -4.99 3.32
CA ARG A 19 9.73 -5.12 1.86
C ARG A 19 8.83 -4.12 1.11
N ALA A 20 7.61 -3.91 1.59
CA ALA A 20 6.67 -2.93 1.00
C ALA A 20 7.22 -1.50 1.10
N VAL A 21 7.72 -1.10 2.27
CA VAL A 21 8.37 0.19 2.50
C VAL A 21 9.61 0.35 1.64
N GLY A 22 10.47 -0.68 1.56
CA GLY A 22 11.65 -0.67 0.71
C GLY A 22 11.30 -0.40 -0.76
N TYR A 23 10.29 -1.10 -1.28
CA TYR A 23 9.79 -0.87 -2.65
C TYR A 23 9.21 0.54 -2.84
N ALA A 24 8.36 1.00 -1.93
CA ALA A 24 7.76 2.34 -2.01
C ALA A 24 8.83 3.44 -1.99
N ARG A 25 9.89 3.28 -1.16
CA ARG A 25 11.02 4.23 -1.11
C ARG A 25 11.76 4.33 -2.45
N ILE A 26 11.96 3.21 -3.14
CA ILE A 26 12.58 3.21 -4.49
C ILE A 26 11.71 4.01 -5.47
N CYS A 27 10.39 3.85 -5.41
CA CYS A 27 9.46 4.58 -6.27
C CYS A 27 9.42 6.08 -5.92
N LEU A 28 9.31 6.42 -4.63
CA LEU A 28 9.31 7.80 -4.13
C LEU A 28 10.60 8.54 -4.46
N ALA A 29 11.74 7.86 -4.56
CA ALA A 29 13.01 8.48 -4.95
C ALA A 29 13.02 9.00 -6.40
N ARG A 30 12.04 8.60 -7.23
CA ARG A 30 11.90 9.07 -8.62
C ARG A 30 11.05 10.33 -8.78
N VAL A 31 10.36 10.76 -7.72
CA VAL A 31 9.46 11.91 -7.75
C VAL A 31 10.25 13.21 -7.58
N GLY A 32 10.04 14.16 -8.50
CA GLY A 32 10.39 15.56 -8.34
C GLY A 32 9.16 16.45 -8.10
N GLU A 33 9.38 17.70 -7.70
CA GLU A 33 8.28 18.65 -7.45
C GLU A 33 7.44 18.95 -8.71
N ALA A 34 8.07 18.92 -9.89
CA ALA A 34 7.39 19.13 -11.16
C ALA A 34 6.43 17.99 -11.56
N ASP A 35 6.48 16.85 -10.87
CA ASP A 35 5.63 15.69 -11.18
C ASP A 35 4.27 15.73 -10.46
N LEU A 36 4.06 16.67 -9.53
CA LEU A 36 2.93 16.60 -8.57
C LEU A 36 1.54 16.68 -9.21
N ASP A 37 1.41 17.35 -10.35
CA ASP A 37 0.12 17.47 -11.05
C ASP A 37 -0.12 16.32 -12.04
N ARG A 38 0.79 15.35 -12.14
CA ARG A 38 0.66 14.22 -13.07
C ARG A 38 -0.50 13.30 -12.65
N PRO A 39 -1.21 12.71 -13.63
CA PRO A 39 -2.26 11.75 -13.34
C PRO A 39 -1.69 10.46 -12.73
N THR A 40 -2.48 9.82 -11.88
CA THR A 40 -2.14 8.52 -11.28
C THR A 40 -3.11 7.42 -11.73
N PRO A 41 -2.79 6.13 -11.50
CA PRO A 41 -3.74 5.04 -11.68
C PRO A 41 -4.95 5.10 -10.72
N CYS A 42 -4.85 5.80 -9.59
CA CYS A 42 -5.98 6.12 -8.74
C CYS A 42 -6.83 7.20 -9.41
N ALA A 43 -8.02 6.82 -9.91
CA ALA A 43 -8.87 7.73 -10.65
C ALA A 43 -9.15 9.01 -9.85
N GLN A 44 -9.11 10.16 -10.53
CA GLN A 44 -9.34 11.49 -9.96
C GLN A 44 -8.24 12.01 -9.02
N TRP A 45 -7.16 11.26 -8.79
CA TRP A 45 -6.03 11.72 -7.98
C TRP A 45 -4.86 12.15 -8.86
N SER A 46 -4.38 13.37 -8.62
CA SER A 46 -3.03 13.79 -9.00
C SER A 46 -1.99 13.07 -8.16
N LEU A 47 -0.72 13.13 -8.55
CA LEU A 47 0.37 12.60 -7.75
C LEU A 47 0.45 13.28 -6.38
N ARG A 48 0.10 14.58 -6.30
CA ARG A 48 -0.05 15.29 -5.02
C ARG A 48 -1.10 14.63 -4.12
N ASP A 49 -2.29 14.36 -4.64
CA ASP A 49 -3.38 13.76 -3.86
C ASP A 49 -2.98 12.36 -3.36
N LEU A 50 -2.34 11.58 -4.22
CA LEU A 50 -1.79 10.27 -3.86
C LEU A 50 -0.73 10.38 -2.75
N LEU A 51 0.16 11.36 -2.81
CA LEU A 51 1.19 11.57 -1.79
C LEU A 51 0.60 12.04 -0.46
N VAL A 52 -0.44 12.88 -0.48
CA VAL A 52 -1.19 13.25 0.73
C VAL A 52 -1.81 11.99 1.36
N HIS A 53 -2.45 11.15 0.55
CA HIS A 53 -3.00 9.89 1.04
C HIS A 53 -1.93 8.97 1.64
N MET A 54 -0.78 8.82 0.97
CA MET A 54 0.33 8.04 1.51
C MET A 54 0.90 8.64 2.81
N ASP A 55 0.99 9.96 2.95
CA ASP A 55 1.42 10.62 4.20
C ASP A 55 0.50 10.21 5.36
N ASP A 56 -0.82 10.33 5.14
CA ASP A 56 -1.86 9.95 6.10
C ASP A 56 -1.81 8.45 6.45
N SER A 57 -1.73 7.56 5.46
CA SER A 57 -1.70 6.12 5.71
C SER A 57 -0.43 5.69 6.46
N LEU A 58 0.73 6.23 6.10
CA LEU A 58 1.98 5.95 6.79
C LEU A 58 1.94 6.49 8.23
N ALA A 59 1.32 7.65 8.46
CA ALA A 59 1.11 8.20 9.79
C ALA A 59 0.21 7.30 10.64
N ALA A 60 -0.95 6.91 10.10
CA ALA A 60 -1.90 6.04 10.77
C ALA A 60 -1.31 4.67 11.11
N LEU A 61 -0.53 4.09 10.19
CA LEU A 61 0.22 2.87 10.47
C LEU A 61 1.27 3.11 11.58
N GLY A 62 2.05 4.19 11.51
CA GLY A 62 3.00 4.50 12.57
C GLY A 62 2.36 4.62 13.96
N GLU A 63 1.16 5.23 14.05
CA GLU A 63 0.38 5.29 15.29
C GLU A 63 -0.15 3.91 15.70
N ALA A 64 -0.61 3.10 14.73
CA ALA A 64 -1.11 1.75 14.95
C ALA A 64 -0.06 0.89 15.63
N ALA A 65 1.21 1.22 15.36
CA ALA A 65 2.38 0.54 15.85
C ALA A 65 2.62 0.71 17.37
N GLY A 66 1.92 1.62 18.05
CA GLY A 66 1.96 1.78 19.51
C GLY A 66 0.62 2.02 20.20
N ALA A 67 -0.48 2.12 19.47
CA ALA A 67 -1.78 2.48 20.01
C ALA A 67 -2.71 1.27 20.24
N THR A 68 -3.63 1.41 21.19
CA THR A 68 -4.77 0.49 21.40
C THR A 68 -6.02 0.96 20.66
N ARG A 69 -6.03 2.20 20.15
CA ARG A 69 -7.11 2.78 19.35
C ARG A 69 -6.55 3.73 18.29
N LEU A 70 -7.11 3.63 17.08
CA LEU A 70 -6.81 4.49 15.94
C LEU A 70 -8.02 5.29 15.52
N SER A 71 -7.76 6.51 15.05
CA SER A 71 -8.74 7.39 14.43
C SER A 71 -8.28 7.73 13.03
N LEU A 72 -8.91 7.16 12.00
CA LEU A 72 -8.58 7.41 10.59
C LEU A 72 -9.26 8.69 10.06
N VAL A 73 -9.25 9.76 10.83
CA VAL A 73 -9.78 11.04 10.35
C VAL A 73 -8.74 11.63 9.40
N PRO A 74 -9.06 11.89 8.12
CA PRO A 74 -8.12 12.51 7.20
C PRO A 74 -7.67 13.85 7.76
N VAL A 75 -6.36 14.06 7.85
CA VAL A 75 -5.82 15.37 8.19
C VAL A 75 -5.70 16.13 6.87
N ALA A 76 -6.30 17.31 6.78
CA ALA A 76 -6.11 18.13 5.60
C ALA A 76 -4.61 18.45 5.47
N GLY A 77 -3.96 17.90 4.44
CA GLY A 77 -2.55 18.15 4.17
C GLY A 77 -2.36 19.58 3.68
N ASP A 78 -2.10 20.50 4.58
CA ASP A 78 -1.52 21.80 4.27
C ASP A 78 0.02 21.68 4.27
N GLY A 79 0.67 22.29 3.28
CA GLY A 79 2.13 22.28 3.19
C GLY A 79 2.65 22.40 1.77
N GLU A 80 3.88 22.88 1.65
CA GLU A 80 4.55 23.01 0.37
C GLU A 80 4.87 21.63 -0.25
N ALA A 81 5.02 21.60 -1.57
CA ALA A 81 5.34 20.40 -2.35
C ALA A 81 6.54 19.60 -1.80
N ALA A 82 7.64 20.31 -1.53
CA ALA A 82 8.87 19.73 -1.00
C ALA A 82 8.68 19.15 0.41
N GLU A 83 7.90 19.83 1.25
CA GLU A 83 7.60 19.40 2.62
C GLU A 83 6.79 18.11 2.62
N LEU A 84 5.75 18.01 1.78
CA LEU A 84 4.95 16.79 1.65
C LEU A 84 5.82 15.59 1.23
N LEU A 85 6.61 15.75 0.17
CA LEU A 85 7.46 14.66 -0.32
C LEU A 85 8.54 14.26 0.70
N GLY A 86 9.10 15.24 1.42
CA GLY A 86 10.00 15.02 2.55
C GLY A 86 9.36 14.22 3.68
N ARG A 87 8.14 14.60 4.10
CA ARG A 87 7.35 13.90 5.14
C ARG A 87 7.05 12.46 4.75
N VAL A 88 6.52 12.23 3.55
CA VAL A 88 6.20 10.87 3.06
C VAL A 88 7.45 9.99 3.08
N ARG A 89 8.58 10.49 2.56
CA ARG A 89 9.86 9.76 2.57
C ARG A 89 10.33 9.47 4.00
N GLN A 90 10.22 10.44 4.91
CA GLN A 90 10.62 10.28 6.30
C GLN A 90 9.76 9.24 7.03
N ARG A 91 8.43 9.29 6.87
CA ARG A 91 7.52 8.32 7.48
C ARG A 91 7.73 6.92 6.93
N ALA A 92 7.91 6.78 5.61
CA ALA A 92 8.26 5.51 5.01
C ALA A 92 9.56 4.95 5.61
N CYS A 93 10.60 5.78 5.76
CA CYS A 93 11.86 5.36 6.38
C CYS A 93 11.72 4.90 7.84
N SER A 94 10.84 5.49 8.63
CA SER A 94 10.72 5.21 10.07
C SER A 94 9.68 4.14 10.42
N LEU A 95 8.76 3.80 9.51
CA LEU A 95 7.61 2.94 9.79
C LEU A 95 8.01 1.56 10.35
N VAL A 96 9.00 0.90 9.74
CA VAL A 96 9.41 -0.45 10.15
C VAL A 96 9.95 -0.44 11.59
N ALA A 97 10.71 0.58 11.96
CA ALA A 97 11.25 0.73 13.31
C ALA A 97 10.14 0.95 14.36
N GLN A 98 9.02 1.57 13.98
CA GLN A 98 7.85 1.76 14.84
C GLN A 98 7.08 0.44 15.03
N TRP A 99 7.10 -0.45 14.03
CA TRP A 99 6.33 -1.69 14.02
C TRP A 99 6.93 -2.85 14.83
N VAL A 100 8.03 -2.62 15.55
CA VAL A 100 8.49 -3.51 16.62
C VAL A 100 7.53 -3.29 17.81
N PRO A 101 6.52 -4.17 18.03
CA PRO A 101 5.41 -3.82 18.90
C PRO A 101 5.88 -3.65 20.34
N ALA A 102 5.56 -2.53 20.97
CA ALA A 102 5.73 -2.35 22.41
C ALA A 102 4.63 -3.09 23.23
N GLN A 103 3.58 -3.57 22.56
CA GLN A 103 2.37 -4.12 23.17
C GLN A 103 1.67 -5.09 22.21
N ASP A 104 1.20 -6.21 22.76
CA ASP A 104 0.37 -7.20 22.08
C ASP A 104 -1.12 -6.82 22.13
N GLY A 105 -1.91 -7.35 21.20
CA GLY A 105 -3.37 -7.24 21.22
C GLY A 105 -3.98 -6.46 20.06
N PRO A 106 -5.32 -6.50 19.92
CA PRO A 106 -6.01 -5.84 18.82
C PRO A 106 -6.04 -4.33 18.99
N VAL A 107 -6.11 -3.62 17.88
CA VAL A 107 -6.27 -2.16 17.82
C VAL A 107 -7.72 -1.83 17.48
N ALA A 108 -8.36 -0.98 18.28
CA ALA A 108 -9.69 -0.48 18.00
C ALA A 108 -9.67 0.50 16.81
N LEU A 109 -10.50 0.26 15.80
CA LEU A 109 -10.70 1.13 14.66
C LEU A 109 -12.19 1.44 14.50
N GLY A 110 -12.62 2.62 14.94
CA GLY A 110 -14.05 2.95 15.05
C GLY A 110 -14.77 1.96 15.98
N GLN A 111 -15.74 1.22 15.45
CA GLN A 111 -16.47 0.16 16.17
C GLN A 111 -15.84 -1.24 15.99
N ALA A 112 -14.81 -1.38 15.15
CA ALA A 112 -14.14 -2.64 14.88
C ALA A 112 -12.89 -2.81 15.74
N TRP A 113 -12.45 -4.05 15.90
CA TRP A 113 -11.18 -4.42 16.53
C TRP A 113 -10.38 -5.24 15.53
N LEU A 114 -9.19 -4.75 15.18
CA LEU A 114 -8.34 -5.40 14.18
C LEU A 114 -7.10 -5.97 14.86
N ALA A 115 -6.81 -7.23 14.54
CA ALA A 115 -5.53 -7.84 14.88
C ALA A 115 -4.40 -7.05 14.20
N ARG A 116 -3.29 -6.88 14.90
CA ARG A 116 -2.19 -6.04 14.44
C ARG A 116 -1.48 -6.61 13.23
N GLU A 117 -1.49 -7.94 13.12
CA GLU A 117 -1.05 -8.69 11.96
C GLU A 117 -1.87 -8.34 10.73
N VAL A 118 -3.18 -8.12 10.89
CA VAL A 118 -4.07 -7.68 9.81
C VAL A 118 -3.75 -6.26 9.40
N LEU A 119 -3.57 -5.35 10.36
CA LEU A 119 -3.18 -3.97 10.08
C LEU A 119 -1.87 -3.87 9.31
N GLY A 120 -0.84 -4.60 9.74
CA GLY A 120 0.45 -4.57 9.04
C GLY A 120 0.39 -5.23 7.66
N GLY A 121 -0.43 -6.28 7.48
CA GLY A 121 -0.56 -6.96 6.19
C GLY A 121 -1.32 -6.12 5.16
N VAL A 122 -2.44 -5.51 5.59
CA VAL A 122 -3.19 -4.56 4.77
C VAL A 122 -2.37 -3.28 4.50
N GLY A 123 -1.63 -2.78 5.50
CA GLY A 123 -0.72 -1.65 5.31
C GLY A 123 0.40 -1.94 4.32
N ALA A 124 1.01 -3.12 4.37
CA ALA A 124 2.02 -3.54 3.40
C ALA A 124 1.46 -3.63 1.98
N LEU A 125 0.23 -4.12 1.82
CA LEU A 125 -0.49 -4.15 0.54
C LEU A 125 -0.73 -2.74 0.00
N GLU A 126 -1.28 -1.86 0.83
CA GLU A 126 -1.59 -0.47 0.48
C GLU A 126 -0.32 0.30 0.06
N ILE A 127 0.73 0.26 0.88
CA ILE A 127 2.03 0.90 0.59
C ILE A 127 2.62 0.38 -0.73
N THR A 128 2.52 -0.92 -0.99
CA THR A 128 3.07 -1.52 -2.22
C THR A 128 2.29 -1.08 -3.46
N LEU A 129 0.95 -1.10 -3.40
CA LEU A 129 0.11 -0.65 -4.51
C LEU A 129 0.34 0.83 -4.83
N HIS A 130 0.40 1.69 -3.81
CA HIS A 130 0.63 3.11 -4.01
C HIS A 130 2.08 3.46 -4.37
N GLY A 131 3.07 2.67 -3.92
CA GLY A 131 4.43 2.75 -4.44
C GLY A 131 4.47 2.51 -5.95
N TRP A 132 3.74 1.49 -6.44
CA TRP A 132 3.61 1.23 -7.88
C TRP A 132 2.89 2.37 -8.60
N ASP A 133 1.81 2.92 -8.02
CA ASP A 133 1.09 4.06 -8.59
C ASP A 133 1.99 5.29 -8.76
N VAL A 134 2.82 5.58 -7.76
CA VAL A 134 3.83 6.65 -7.81
C VAL A 134 4.80 6.41 -8.97
N GLY A 135 5.39 5.20 -9.03
CA GLY A 135 6.32 4.83 -10.11
C GLY A 135 5.68 4.98 -11.49
N ARG A 136 4.41 4.58 -11.63
CA ARG A 136 3.65 4.74 -12.86
C ARG A 136 3.41 6.19 -13.26
N SER A 137 3.07 7.03 -12.30
CA SER A 137 2.74 8.45 -12.52
C SER A 137 3.93 9.21 -13.10
N VAL A 138 5.15 8.89 -12.65
CA VAL A 138 6.40 9.49 -13.15
C VAL A 138 7.02 8.73 -14.34
N GLY A 139 6.35 7.71 -14.86
CA GLY A 139 6.83 6.94 -16.01
C GLY A 139 8.02 6.02 -15.69
N ALA A 140 8.29 5.71 -14.42
CA ALA A 140 9.33 4.77 -14.03
C ALA A 140 8.89 3.32 -14.30
N ASP A 141 9.81 2.51 -14.81
CA ASP A 141 9.64 1.06 -14.92
C ASP A 141 10.22 0.38 -13.68
N LEU A 142 9.39 0.30 -12.64
CA LEU A 142 9.74 -0.26 -11.34
C LEU A 142 8.72 -1.35 -10.97
N PRO A 143 8.87 -2.57 -11.51
CA PRO A 143 7.93 -3.65 -11.20
C PRO A 143 7.97 -4.02 -9.71
N ILE A 144 6.81 -4.39 -9.18
CA ILE A 144 6.70 -4.98 -7.84
C ILE A 144 7.51 -6.28 -7.84
N PRO A 145 8.46 -6.47 -6.90
CA PRO A 145 9.22 -7.72 -6.82
C PRO A 145 8.29 -8.93 -6.74
N ALA A 146 8.54 -9.95 -7.58
CA ALA A 146 7.60 -11.08 -7.75
C ALA A 146 7.27 -11.79 -6.44
N VAL A 147 8.25 -11.99 -5.56
CA VAL A 147 8.05 -12.61 -4.24
C VAL A 147 7.17 -11.74 -3.34
N LEU A 148 7.36 -10.42 -3.34
CA LEU A 148 6.50 -9.49 -2.59
C LEU A 148 5.07 -9.55 -3.12
N ALA A 149 4.88 -9.56 -4.45
CA ALA A 149 3.55 -9.67 -5.03
C ALA A 149 2.84 -10.99 -4.67
N LEU A 150 3.58 -12.11 -4.66
CA LEU A 150 3.05 -13.41 -4.23
C LEU A 150 2.66 -13.43 -2.74
N ASP A 151 3.47 -12.85 -1.87
CA ASP A 151 3.17 -12.77 -0.44
C ASP A 151 2.01 -11.81 -0.12
N LEU A 152 1.78 -10.79 -0.96
CA LEU A 152 0.67 -9.86 -0.84
C LEU A 152 -0.64 -10.40 -1.43
N TRP A 153 -0.60 -11.43 -2.27
CA TRP A 153 -1.80 -11.97 -2.93
C TRP A 153 -2.89 -12.42 -1.94
N PRO A 154 -2.61 -13.18 -0.86
CA PRO A 154 -3.65 -13.55 0.11
C PRO A 154 -4.34 -12.33 0.73
N TRP A 155 -3.57 -11.27 1.02
CA TRP A 155 -4.10 -10.03 1.57
C TRP A 155 -5.04 -9.32 0.58
N ALA A 156 -4.63 -9.22 -0.68
CA ALA A 156 -5.45 -8.62 -1.72
C ALA A 156 -6.72 -9.43 -2.02
N ARG A 157 -6.61 -10.77 -2.02
CA ARG A 157 -7.75 -11.67 -2.20
C ARG A 157 -8.78 -11.48 -1.07
N ASP A 158 -8.31 -11.46 0.17
CA ASP A 158 -9.19 -11.51 1.35
C ASP A 158 -9.72 -10.13 1.78
N HIS A 159 -9.01 -9.04 1.46
CA HIS A 159 -9.34 -7.69 1.95
C HIS A 159 -9.71 -6.66 0.87
N ILE A 160 -9.55 -6.97 -0.42
CA ILE A 160 -10.14 -6.15 -1.50
C ILE A 160 -11.41 -6.85 -1.96
N THR A 161 -12.57 -6.32 -1.59
CA THR A 161 -13.87 -6.93 -1.89
C THR A 161 -14.66 -6.11 -2.89
N ASP A 162 -15.77 -6.65 -3.39
CA ASP A 162 -16.66 -5.90 -4.29
C ASP A 162 -17.32 -4.71 -3.57
N ALA A 163 -17.44 -4.75 -2.23
CA ALA A 163 -17.94 -3.64 -1.43
C ALA A 163 -16.99 -2.43 -1.42
N ASP A 164 -15.71 -2.61 -1.75
CA ASP A 164 -14.76 -1.51 -1.87
C ASP A 164 -14.89 -0.75 -3.20
N ARG A 165 -15.77 -1.21 -4.11
CA ARG A 165 -15.91 -0.69 -5.46
C ARG A 165 -17.15 0.19 -5.63
N PRO A 166 -17.09 1.23 -6.50
CA PRO A 166 -15.90 1.72 -7.21
C PRO A 166 -15.05 2.69 -6.36
N ALA A 167 -15.43 2.91 -5.10
CA ALA A 167 -14.94 4.01 -4.28
C ALA A 167 -13.43 3.97 -3.99
N ARG A 168 -12.89 2.78 -3.67
CA ARG A 168 -11.47 2.59 -3.30
C ARG A 168 -10.67 1.89 -4.39
N PHE A 169 -11.31 1.04 -5.18
CA PHE A 169 -10.69 0.28 -6.25
C PHE A 169 -11.58 0.21 -7.49
N GLY A 170 -10.99 0.37 -8.67
CA GLY A 170 -11.69 0.24 -9.97
C GLY A 170 -11.97 -1.20 -10.37
N GLU A 171 -12.78 -1.43 -11.39
CA GLU A 171 -13.11 -2.79 -11.86
C GLU A 171 -11.87 -3.62 -12.23
N PRO A 172 -11.74 -4.87 -11.74
CA PRO A 172 -10.58 -5.70 -12.02
C PRO A 172 -10.54 -6.06 -13.52
N PRO A 173 -9.45 -5.74 -14.25
CA PRO A 173 -9.30 -6.19 -15.62
C PRO A 173 -9.14 -7.72 -15.69
N ALA A 174 -9.54 -8.30 -16.82
CA ALA A 174 -9.24 -9.70 -17.10
C ALA A 174 -7.73 -9.89 -17.26
N VAL A 175 -7.19 -10.92 -16.60
CA VAL A 175 -5.78 -11.33 -16.69
C VAL A 175 -5.69 -12.80 -17.07
N SER A 176 -4.70 -13.16 -17.89
CA SER A 176 -4.39 -14.56 -18.20
C SER A 176 -4.02 -15.31 -16.91
N TRP A 177 -4.31 -16.60 -16.83
CA TRP A 177 -3.83 -17.46 -15.75
C TRP A 177 -2.29 -17.54 -15.69
N SER A 178 -1.63 -17.28 -16.82
CA SER A 178 -0.17 -17.28 -16.95
C SER A 178 0.46 -15.89 -16.75
N ALA A 179 -0.32 -14.91 -16.29
CA ALA A 179 0.17 -13.56 -16.06
C ALA A 179 1.15 -13.52 -14.87
N SER A 180 1.93 -12.45 -14.78
CA SER A 180 2.89 -12.28 -13.68
C SER A 180 2.15 -12.16 -12.33
N PRO A 181 2.83 -12.46 -11.20
CA PRO A 181 2.25 -12.21 -9.88
C PRO A 181 1.82 -10.74 -9.66
N GLN A 182 2.58 -9.79 -10.21
CA GLN A 182 2.22 -8.38 -10.19
C GLN A 182 0.91 -8.14 -10.95
N ALA A 183 0.77 -8.68 -12.16
CA ALA A 183 -0.43 -8.49 -12.97
C ALA A 183 -1.69 -8.98 -12.24
N HIS A 184 -1.62 -10.14 -11.59
CA HIS A 184 -2.72 -10.64 -10.76
C HIS A 184 -3.02 -9.71 -9.57
N LEU A 185 -1.99 -9.27 -8.84
CA LEU A 185 -2.15 -8.37 -7.69
C LEU A 185 -2.76 -7.03 -8.09
N LEU A 186 -2.24 -6.40 -9.14
CA LEU A 186 -2.73 -5.12 -9.67
C LEU A 186 -4.15 -5.25 -10.20
N ALA A 187 -4.45 -6.35 -10.92
CA ALA A 187 -5.80 -6.59 -11.42
C ALA A 187 -6.81 -6.71 -10.28
N ARG A 188 -6.48 -7.43 -9.19
CA ARG A 188 -7.34 -7.49 -8.00
C ARG A 188 -7.61 -6.10 -7.42
N ALA A 189 -6.63 -5.21 -7.48
CA ALA A 189 -6.73 -3.83 -7.05
C ALA A 189 -7.29 -2.86 -8.12
N GLY A 190 -7.85 -3.36 -9.22
CA GLY A 190 -8.47 -2.53 -10.27
C GLY A 190 -7.51 -1.78 -11.19
N ARG A 191 -6.21 -2.09 -11.11
CA ARG A 191 -5.16 -1.42 -11.89
C ARG A 191 -4.88 -2.20 -13.17
N ARG A 192 -4.56 -1.45 -14.23
CA ARG A 192 -4.16 -1.99 -15.53
C ARG A 192 -2.68 -1.74 -15.74
N GLU A 193 -1.95 -2.78 -16.11
CA GLU A 193 -0.62 -2.60 -16.68
C GLU A 193 -0.75 -2.01 -18.08
N ALA A 194 0.24 -1.21 -18.49
CA ALA A 194 0.34 -0.84 -19.90
C ALA A 194 0.51 -2.14 -20.71
N ALA A 195 -0.18 -2.26 -21.84
CA ALA A 195 -0.01 -3.40 -22.71
C ALA A 195 1.48 -3.52 -23.08
N VAL A 196 2.08 -4.68 -22.87
CA VAL A 196 3.40 -4.97 -23.42
C VAL A 196 3.23 -4.91 -24.93
N ALA A 197 3.87 -3.93 -25.58
CA ALA A 197 3.97 -3.92 -27.02
C ALA A 197 4.65 -5.24 -27.42
N THR A 198 3.91 -6.11 -28.09
CA THR A 198 4.50 -7.32 -28.66
C THR A 198 5.45 -6.86 -29.76
N PRO A 199 6.73 -7.28 -29.75
CA PRO A 199 7.70 -6.86 -30.76
C PRO A 199 7.30 -7.28 -32.17
#